data_AF-A0A970FWY5-F1
#
_entry.id   AF-A0A970FWY5-F1
#
_cell.length_a   1.000
_cell.length_b   1.000
_cell.length_c   1.000
_cell.angle_alpha   90.00
_cell.angle_beta   90.00
_cell.angle_gamma   90.00
#
_symmetry.space_group_name_H-M   'P 1'
#
loop_
_entity.id
_entity.type
_entity.pdbx_description
1 polymer ?
#
loop_
_entity_poly.entity_id
_entity_poly.type
_entity_poly.pdbx_seq_one_letter_code
_entity_poly.pdbx_strand_id
1 'polypeptide(L)'
;MTESGIMLACATILSMIEIVSLPYGGSVTLFSMLPVILIAYRRGIGWGLFTAFAFSLLQMLLGVNNLSYGTSAAAVLAIITLDYIVAFTALGLAGAFRSLKSQAAGLALGTLLVCAIRYLSHVAVGFTVWRDISIPANQALLYSFVYNATYMVPETMVTVIGGVTLSRLIDIRSESLTRAAAPKKAPDLAVLFSGIAKAAAATAVITDTALVFSKLQNAETGEFDIRLISSVDWPLFSAVALAGLVVAALFSVLAKRVPQDSDVSLKRLFSAIPLVLVLAAEVVIAAFIVNTLKEGAPDAEGIIKIAVSAAFGAAAAGFAVRRYAVKRANRG
;
A
#
# COMPACT_ATOMS: atom_id res chain seq x y z
N MET A 1 21.37 20.45 7.77
CA MET A 1 21.41 19.60 8.99
C MET A 1 20.11 19.67 9.79
N THR A 2 19.59 20.86 10.11
CA THR A 2 18.33 21.01 10.88
C THR A 2 17.13 20.30 10.26
N GLU A 3 16.92 20.42 8.93
CA GLU A 3 15.86 19.68 8.23
C GLU A 3 15.98 18.16 8.42
N SER A 4 17.20 17.60 8.29
CA SER A 4 17.45 16.18 8.52
C SER A 4 17.11 15.77 9.95
N GLY A 5 17.49 16.58 10.95
CA GLY A 5 17.20 16.31 12.36
C GLY A 5 15.69 16.26 12.64
N ILE A 6 14.94 17.23 12.12
CA ILE A 6 13.47 17.25 12.25
C ILE A 6 12.84 16.04 11.54
N MET A 7 13.28 15.74 10.32
CA MET A 7 12.75 14.60 9.56
C MET A 7 13.07 13.26 10.23
N LEU A 8 14.25 13.12 10.84
CA LEU A 8 14.61 11.95 11.63
C LEU A 8 13.74 11.81 12.87
N ALA A 9 13.50 12.90 13.61
CA ALA A 9 12.60 12.89 14.76
C ALA A 9 11.18 12.50 14.36
N CYS A 10 10.64 13.09 13.28
CA CYS A 10 9.34 12.72 12.74
C CYS A 10 9.28 11.25 12.31
N ALA A 11 10.25 10.78 11.52
CA ALA A 11 10.31 9.38 11.07
C ALA A 11 10.37 8.42 12.26
N THR A 12 11.13 8.79 13.30
CA THR A 12 11.27 7.99 14.52
C THR A 12 9.94 7.91 15.29
N ILE A 13 9.28 9.04 15.54
CA ILE A 13 7.96 9.04 16.20
C ILE A 13 6.94 8.24 15.40
N LEU A 14 6.91 8.43 14.07
CA LEU A 14 5.99 7.69 13.19
C LEU A 14 6.30 6.19 13.15
N SER A 15 7.57 5.77 13.30
CA SER A 15 7.94 4.35 13.40
C SER A 15 7.47 3.68 14.69
N MET A 16 7.20 4.46 15.73
CA MET A 16 6.64 3.94 16.99
C MET A 16 5.13 3.73 16.92
N ILE A 17 4.46 4.21 15.87
CA ILE A 17 3.02 4.05 15.65
C ILE A 17 2.82 2.95 14.62
N GLU A 18 2.75 1.71 15.10
CA GLU A 18 2.49 0.52 14.29
C GLU A 18 0.97 0.33 14.13
N ILE A 19 0.50 0.31 12.88
CA ILE A 19 -0.89 0.02 12.51
C ILE A 19 -1.12 -1.49 12.54
N VAL A 20 -0.13 -2.25 12.08
CA VAL A 20 -0.11 -3.72 12.08
C VAL A 20 1.30 -4.17 12.45
N SER A 21 1.42 -5.13 13.36
CA SER A 21 2.68 -5.81 13.69
C SER A 21 2.53 -7.30 13.47
N LEU A 22 3.58 -7.94 12.95
CA LEU A 22 3.58 -9.37 12.62
C LEU A 22 4.45 -10.18 13.58
N PRO A 23 4.09 -11.46 13.83
CA PRO A 23 4.67 -12.26 14.92
C PRO A 23 6.16 -12.56 14.78
N TYR A 24 6.71 -12.59 13.56
CA TYR A 24 8.13 -12.84 13.29
C TYR A 24 8.86 -11.55 12.89
N GLY A 25 8.36 -10.41 13.37
CA GLY A 25 8.86 -9.09 12.99
C GLY A 25 8.24 -8.58 11.69
N GLY A 26 8.48 -7.29 11.41
CA GLY A 26 7.80 -6.56 10.34
C GLY A 26 6.54 -5.87 10.85
N SER A 27 6.36 -4.62 10.42
CA SER A 27 5.21 -3.81 10.78
C SER A 27 4.84 -2.86 9.64
N VAL A 28 3.57 -2.46 9.64
CA VAL A 28 3.06 -1.36 8.83
C VAL A 28 2.91 -0.18 9.77
N THR A 29 3.60 0.91 9.45
CA THR A 29 3.72 2.09 10.32
C THR A 29 2.94 3.27 9.75
N LEU A 30 2.81 4.35 10.52
CA LEU A 30 2.19 5.59 10.06
C LEU A 30 3.13 6.41 9.16
N PHE A 31 3.46 5.89 7.97
CA PHE A 31 4.34 6.55 6.98
C PHE A 31 5.76 6.83 7.49
N SER A 32 6.34 5.97 8.32
CA SER A 32 7.63 6.25 8.98
C SER A 32 8.80 6.45 8.02
N MET A 33 8.78 5.80 6.85
CA MET A 33 9.81 5.98 5.82
C MET A 33 9.72 7.34 5.11
N LEU A 34 8.54 7.97 5.12
CA LEU A 34 8.25 9.13 4.28
C LEU A 34 9.12 10.35 4.62
N PRO A 35 9.34 10.77 5.89
CA PRO A 35 10.19 11.92 6.19
C PRO A 35 11.64 11.75 5.69
N VAL A 36 12.21 10.56 5.80
CA VAL A 36 13.57 10.25 5.30
C VAL A 36 13.61 10.25 3.77
N ILE A 37 12.57 9.72 3.14
CA ILE A 37 12.42 9.77 1.68
C ILE A 37 12.30 11.22 1.19
N LEU A 38 11.54 12.07 1.90
CA LEU A 38 11.36 13.47 1.54
C LEU A 38 12.67 14.26 1.59
N ILE A 39 13.48 14.07 2.63
CA ILE A 39 14.78 14.75 2.73
C ILE A 39 15.76 14.24 1.66
N ALA A 40 15.76 12.93 1.36
CA ALA A 40 16.55 12.37 0.27
C ALA A 40 16.14 12.93 -1.10
N TYR A 41 14.83 13.09 -1.32
CA TYR A 41 14.30 13.69 -2.54
C TYR A 41 14.65 15.18 -2.70
N ARG A 42 14.57 15.92 -1.58
CA ARG A 42 14.83 17.35 -1.52
C ARG A 42 16.31 17.70 -1.64
N ARG A 43 17.18 16.99 -0.91
CA ARG A 43 18.62 17.31 -0.79
C ARG A 43 19.52 16.41 -1.65
N GLY A 44 18.95 15.42 -2.34
CA GLY A 44 19.67 14.52 -3.24
C GLY A 44 20.28 13.31 -2.53
N ILE A 45 20.85 12.40 -3.31
CA ILE A 45 21.28 11.07 -2.84
C ILE A 45 22.36 11.16 -1.76
N GLY A 46 23.40 11.98 -1.93
CA GLY A 46 24.50 12.03 -0.96
C GLY A 46 24.03 12.42 0.45
N TRP A 47 23.24 13.49 0.55
CA TRP A 47 22.67 13.93 1.83
C TRP A 47 21.55 13.01 2.32
N GLY A 48 20.80 12.43 1.40
CA GLY A 48 19.78 11.42 1.66
C GLY A 48 20.36 10.17 2.32
N LEU A 49 21.43 9.61 1.78
CA LEU A 49 22.15 8.45 2.33
C LEU A 49 22.69 8.74 3.72
N PHE A 50 23.29 9.92 3.94
CA PHE A 50 23.75 10.31 5.27
C PHE A 50 22.60 10.36 6.29
N THR A 51 21.49 10.99 5.92
CA THR A 51 20.32 11.07 6.81
C THR A 51 19.69 9.70 7.05
N ALA A 52 19.55 8.88 6.00
CA ALA A 52 19.01 7.54 6.07
C ALA A 52 19.89 6.57 6.87
N PHE A 53 21.21 6.74 6.82
CA PHE A 53 22.15 6.00 7.66
C PHE A 53 21.93 6.32 9.14
N ALA A 54 21.80 7.60 9.51
CA ALA A 54 21.44 7.97 10.88
C ALA A 54 20.09 7.38 11.31
N PHE A 55 19.11 7.37 10.41
CA PHE A 55 17.83 6.69 10.66
C PHE A 55 18.02 5.19 10.90
N SER A 56 18.86 4.51 10.11
CA SER A 56 19.13 3.07 10.28
C SER A 56 19.64 2.73 11.68
N LEU A 57 20.48 3.59 12.27
CA LEU A 57 20.99 3.41 13.62
C LEU A 57 19.89 3.61 14.67
N LEU A 58 19.01 4.59 14.49
CA LEU A 58 17.86 4.79 15.37
C LEU A 58 16.90 3.60 15.32
N GLN A 59 16.63 3.09 14.12
CA GLN A 59 15.74 1.94 13.92
C GLN A 59 16.36 0.66 14.49
N MET A 60 17.67 0.49 14.38
CA MET A 60 18.39 -0.60 15.04
C MET A 60 18.32 -0.51 16.56
N LEU A 61 18.48 0.69 17.12
CA LEU A 61 18.37 0.90 18.57
C LEU A 61 16.97 0.58 19.08
N LEU A 62 15.92 1.05 18.39
CA LEU A 62 14.53 0.79 18.76
C LEU A 62 14.12 -0.67 18.52
N GLY A 63 14.70 -1.30 17.50
CA GLY A 63 14.44 -2.68 17.12
C GLY A 63 15.41 -3.70 17.73
N VAL A 64 16.24 -3.32 18.71
CA VAL A 64 17.34 -4.16 19.23
C VAL A 64 16.88 -5.55 19.67
N ASN A 65 15.63 -5.68 20.12
CA ASN A 65 15.02 -6.96 20.50
C ASN A 65 15.01 -7.98 19.35
N ASN A 66 14.97 -7.55 18.09
CA ASN A 66 15.00 -8.44 16.95
C ASN A 66 16.35 -9.15 16.78
N LEU A 67 17.44 -8.64 17.38
CA LEU A 67 18.73 -9.32 17.39
C LEU A 67 18.67 -10.64 18.17
N SER A 68 17.71 -10.80 19.09
CA SER A 68 17.51 -12.04 19.84
C SER A 68 17.08 -13.22 18.95
N TYR A 69 16.56 -12.95 17.76
CA TYR A 69 16.25 -13.99 16.77
C TYR A 69 17.49 -14.58 16.10
N GLY A 70 18.65 -13.93 16.21
CA GLY A 70 19.90 -14.43 15.65
C GLY A 70 20.45 -15.61 16.45
N THR A 71 20.35 -16.81 15.91
CA THR A 71 20.84 -18.06 16.53
C THR A 71 22.36 -18.27 16.40
N SER A 72 23.05 -17.42 15.64
CA SER A 72 24.51 -17.47 15.44
C SER A 72 25.08 -16.06 15.19
N ALA A 73 26.39 -15.89 15.33
CA ALA A 73 27.07 -14.63 15.03
C ALA A 73 26.85 -14.18 13.58
N ALA A 74 26.84 -15.12 12.62
CA ALA A 74 26.54 -14.83 11.23
C ALA A 74 25.09 -14.35 11.03
N ALA A 75 24.13 -14.97 11.73
CA ALA A 75 22.74 -14.55 11.69
C ALA A 75 22.53 -13.15 12.29
N VAL A 76 23.13 -12.87 13.44
CA VAL A 76 23.09 -11.53 14.05
C VAL A 76 23.71 -10.48 13.12
N LEU A 77 24.85 -10.80 12.49
CA LEU A 77 25.48 -9.90 11.51
C LEU A 77 24.60 -9.67 10.28
N ALA A 78 23.92 -10.71 9.79
CA ALA A 78 22.97 -10.59 8.70
C ALA A 78 21.77 -9.70 9.07
N ILE A 79 21.19 -9.86 10.26
CA ILE A 79 20.10 -8.99 10.75
C ILE A 79 20.57 -7.54 10.83
N ILE A 80 21.69 -7.27 11.52
CA ILE A 80 22.24 -5.90 11.65
C ILE A 80 22.46 -5.29 10.27
N THR A 81 23.12 -6.02 9.37
CA THR A 81 23.54 -5.47 8.09
C THR A 81 22.36 -5.29 7.15
N LEU A 82 21.51 -6.31 6.98
CA LEU A 82 20.49 -6.32 5.94
C LEU A 82 19.14 -5.76 6.44
N ASP A 83 18.68 -6.12 7.64
CA ASP A 83 17.38 -5.60 8.16
C ASP A 83 17.47 -4.17 8.67
N TYR A 84 18.65 -3.72 9.10
CA TYR A 84 18.85 -2.37 9.60
C TYR A 84 19.67 -1.50 8.66
N ILE A 85 20.98 -1.74 8.56
CA ILE A 85 21.88 -0.79 7.89
C ILE A 85 21.52 -0.63 6.41
N VAL A 86 21.48 -1.71 5.63
CA VAL A 86 21.17 -1.67 4.19
C VAL A 86 19.71 -1.27 3.96
N ALA A 87 18.76 -1.96 4.60
CA ALA A 87 17.33 -1.73 4.44
C ALA A 87 16.90 -0.28 4.70
N PHE A 88 17.44 0.39 5.73
CA PHE A 88 17.07 1.76 6.04
C PHE A 88 17.98 2.79 5.38
N THR A 89 19.29 2.54 5.21
CA THR A 89 20.18 3.47 4.50
C THR A 89 19.76 3.62 3.03
N ALA A 90 19.26 2.54 2.41
CA ALA A 90 18.76 2.56 1.05
C ALA A 90 17.64 3.60 0.83
N LEU A 91 16.90 4.01 1.86
CA LEU A 91 15.91 5.09 1.76
C LEU A 91 16.51 6.40 1.23
N GLY A 92 17.81 6.62 1.47
CA GLY A 92 18.57 7.76 0.94
C GLY A 92 18.67 7.80 -0.59
N LEU A 93 18.42 6.68 -1.27
CA LEU A 93 18.42 6.61 -2.74
C LEU A 93 17.11 7.13 -3.36
N ALA A 94 16.10 7.48 -2.58
CA ALA A 94 14.79 7.92 -3.10
C ALA A 94 14.89 9.21 -3.95
N GLY A 95 15.97 9.98 -3.80
CA GLY A 95 16.27 11.13 -4.64
C GLY A 95 16.70 10.82 -6.07
N ALA A 96 16.86 9.54 -6.46
CA ALA A 96 17.35 9.15 -7.80
C ALA A 96 16.51 9.71 -8.95
N PHE A 97 15.19 9.83 -8.76
CA PHE A 97 14.27 10.33 -9.79
C PHE A 97 13.82 11.78 -9.54
N ARG A 98 14.57 12.56 -8.76
CA ARG A 98 14.23 13.95 -8.45
C ARG A 98 14.27 14.90 -9.67
N SER A 99 14.95 14.52 -10.74
CA SER A 99 15.07 15.30 -11.98
C SER A 99 13.86 15.18 -12.91
N LEU A 100 12.92 14.25 -12.65
CA LEU A 100 11.73 14.10 -13.49
C LEU A 100 10.88 15.37 -13.50
N LYS A 101 10.20 15.66 -14.62
CA LYS A 101 9.33 16.86 -14.71
C LYS A 101 8.22 16.86 -13.65
N SER A 102 7.64 15.70 -13.38
CA SER A 102 6.64 15.52 -12.32
C SER A 102 7.32 15.12 -11.01
N GLN A 103 7.22 15.96 -9.98
CA GLN A 103 7.71 15.59 -8.65
C GLN A 103 6.97 14.40 -8.05
N ALA A 104 5.66 14.29 -8.29
CA ALA A 104 4.86 13.16 -7.87
C ALA A 104 5.38 11.84 -8.48
N ALA A 105 5.67 11.84 -9.79
CA ALA A 105 6.21 10.66 -10.45
C ALA A 105 7.62 10.33 -9.95
N GLY A 106 8.48 11.34 -9.79
CA GLY A 106 9.84 11.14 -9.28
C GLY A 106 9.85 10.61 -7.85
N LEU A 107 8.99 11.14 -6.97
CA LEU A 107 8.89 10.68 -5.60
C LEU A 107 8.32 9.26 -5.54
N ALA A 108 7.27 8.95 -6.31
CA ALA A 108 6.72 7.60 -6.37
C ALA A 108 7.75 6.57 -6.85
N LEU A 109 8.48 6.85 -7.94
CA LEU A 109 9.53 5.95 -8.45
C LEU A 109 10.70 5.81 -7.47
N GLY A 110 11.08 6.91 -6.80
CA GLY A 110 12.09 6.90 -5.74
C GLY A 110 11.68 6.03 -4.56
N THR A 111 10.45 6.20 -4.07
CA THR A 111 9.89 5.36 -3.00
C THR A 111 9.84 3.89 -3.40
N LEU A 112 9.34 3.57 -4.61
CA LEU A 112 9.27 2.20 -5.10
C LEU A 112 10.65 1.54 -5.17
N LEU A 113 11.66 2.26 -5.67
CA LEU A 113 13.04 1.78 -5.73
C LEU A 113 13.56 1.42 -4.33
N VAL A 114 13.45 2.32 -3.36
CA VAL A 114 14.02 2.09 -2.03
C VAL A 114 13.25 1.04 -1.24
N CYS A 115 11.92 0.98 -1.42
CA CYS A 115 11.10 -0.07 -0.81
C CYS A 115 11.41 -1.44 -1.42
N ALA A 116 11.70 -1.52 -2.72
CA ALA A 116 12.13 -2.77 -3.35
C ALA A 116 13.49 -3.24 -2.80
N ILE A 117 14.46 -2.33 -2.64
CA ILE A 117 15.76 -2.67 -2.03
C ILE A 117 15.56 -3.17 -0.61
N ARG A 118 14.80 -2.44 0.20
CA ARG A 118 14.47 -2.80 1.58
C ARG A 118 13.77 -4.17 1.67
N TYR A 119 12.77 -4.40 0.81
CA TYR A 119 12.07 -5.67 0.74
C TYR A 119 13.02 -6.82 0.40
N LEU A 120 13.89 -6.65 -0.59
CA LEU A 120 14.88 -7.67 -0.95
C LEU A 120 15.90 -7.94 0.17
N SER A 121 16.27 -6.92 0.96
CA SER A 121 17.11 -7.11 2.15
C SER A 121 16.40 -7.98 3.18
N HIS A 122 15.13 -7.69 3.49
CA HIS A 122 14.34 -8.51 4.42
C HIS A 122 14.08 -9.91 3.89
N VAL A 123 13.90 -10.08 2.57
CA VAL A 123 13.79 -11.41 1.96
C VAL A 123 15.09 -12.20 2.11
N ALA A 124 16.25 -11.56 1.94
CA ALA A 124 17.54 -12.20 2.13
C ALA A 124 17.73 -12.65 3.60
N VAL A 125 17.37 -11.82 4.58
CA VAL A 125 17.43 -12.22 6.00
C VAL A 125 16.42 -13.32 6.29
N GLY A 126 15.17 -13.18 5.85
CA GLY A 126 14.14 -14.20 5.97
C GLY A 126 14.58 -15.57 5.45
N PHE A 127 15.22 -15.61 4.27
CA PHE A 127 15.68 -16.86 3.66
C PHE A 127 16.94 -17.44 4.31
N THR A 128 17.81 -16.61 4.89
CA THR A 128 19.11 -17.08 5.42
C THR A 128 19.10 -17.32 6.92
N VAL A 129 18.42 -16.46 7.69
CA VAL A 129 18.41 -16.50 9.16
C VAL A 129 17.29 -17.36 9.71
N TRP A 130 16.14 -17.43 9.03
CA TRP A 130 14.97 -18.15 9.55
C TRP A 130 14.80 -19.55 8.99
N ARG A 131 15.63 -19.88 8.00
CA ARG A 131 15.76 -21.21 7.43
C ARG A 131 16.15 -22.21 8.52
N ASP A 132 15.45 -23.34 8.53
CA ASP A 132 15.68 -24.46 9.45
C ASP A 132 15.45 -24.13 10.95
N ILE A 133 14.89 -22.95 11.25
CA ILE A 133 14.48 -22.53 12.60
C ILE A 133 12.97 -22.45 12.69
N SER A 134 12.35 -21.54 11.93
CA SER A 134 10.90 -21.38 11.87
C SER A 134 10.32 -21.77 10.51
N ILE A 135 11.18 -21.94 9.50
CA ILE A 135 10.80 -22.23 8.12
C ILE A 135 11.49 -23.50 7.61
N PRO A 136 10.76 -24.47 7.02
CA PRO A 136 11.37 -25.60 6.32
C PRO A 136 12.33 -25.15 5.21
N ALA A 137 13.56 -25.71 5.17
CA ALA A 137 14.59 -25.33 4.19
C ALA A 137 14.13 -25.29 2.73
N ASN A 138 13.32 -26.27 2.31
CA ASN A 138 12.83 -26.38 0.94
C ASN A 138 11.83 -25.29 0.56
N GLN A 139 11.25 -24.59 1.53
CA GLN A 139 10.25 -23.53 1.35
C GLN A 139 10.74 -22.16 1.82
N ALA A 140 11.95 -22.08 2.40
CA ALA A 140 12.51 -20.87 3.00
C ALA A 140 12.44 -19.63 2.08
N LEU A 141 12.71 -19.80 0.79
CA LEU A 141 12.71 -18.68 -0.16
C LEU A 141 11.29 -18.17 -0.41
N LEU A 142 10.37 -19.07 -0.76
CA LEU A 142 8.96 -18.73 -1.02
C LEU A 142 8.32 -18.11 0.23
N TYR A 143 8.55 -18.73 1.39
CA TYR A 143 8.11 -18.19 2.67
C TYR A 143 8.63 -16.77 2.87
N SER A 144 9.94 -16.57 2.70
CA SER A 144 10.56 -15.27 2.95
C SER A 144 10.00 -14.18 2.03
N PHE A 145 9.80 -14.50 0.75
CA PHE A 145 9.14 -13.59 -0.19
C PHE A 145 7.74 -13.19 0.31
N VAL A 146 6.91 -14.17 0.62
CA VAL A 146 5.50 -13.91 0.93
C VAL A 146 5.35 -13.25 2.30
N TYR A 147 6.03 -13.77 3.33
CA TYR A 147 6.01 -13.19 4.67
C TYR A 147 6.49 -11.74 4.67
N ASN A 148 7.56 -11.41 3.94
CA ASN A 148 8.01 -10.02 3.90
C ASN A 148 7.07 -9.12 3.08
N ALA A 149 6.37 -9.68 2.09
CA ALA A 149 5.45 -8.91 1.25
C ALA A 149 4.21 -8.46 2.03
N THR A 150 3.76 -9.25 3.01
CA THR A 150 2.55 -8.97 3.80
C THR A 150 2.59 -7.62 4.51
N TYR A 151 3.76 -7.17 4.96
CA TYR A 151 3.94 -5.86 5.57
C TYR A 151 4.64 -4.85 4.64
N MET A 152 5.60 -5.27 3.80
CA MET A 152 6.29 -4.33 2.92
C MET A 152 5.42 -3.77 1.81
N VAL A 153 4.46 -4.53 1.27
CA VAL A 153 3.54 -4.03 0.23
C VAL A 153 2.63 -2.94 0.81
N PRO A 154 1.90 -3.15 1.92
CA PRO A 154 1.14 -2.08 2.57
C PRO A 154 2.00 -0.89 2.98
N GLU A 155 3.18 -1.12 3.58
CA GLU A 155 4.12 -0.06 4.00
C GLU A 155 4.61 0.79 2.81
N THR A 156 4.85 0.14 1.67
CA THR A 156 5.16 0.82 0.40
C THR A 156 3.96 1.63 -0.09
N MET A 157 2.76 1.05 -0.07
CA MET A 157 1.54 1.70 -0.54
C MET A 157 1.24 2.97 0.26
N VAL A 158 1.25 2.89 1.59
CA VAL A 158 1.03 4.07 2.44
C VAL A 158 2.08 5.13 2.13
N THR A 159 3.36 4.76 2.09
CA THR A 159 4.45 5.71 1.82
C THR A 159 4.32 6.39 0.45
N VAL A 160 4.00 5.63 -0.61
CA VAL A 160 3.77 6.17 -1.96
C VAL A 160 2.56 7.12 -1.96
N ILE A 161 1.44 6.73 -1.34
CA ILE A 161 0.24 7.56 -1.26
C ILE A 161 0.53 8.86 -0.51
N GLY A 162 1.19 8.78 0.64
CA GLY A 162 1.58 9.94 1.44
C GLY A 162 2.50 10.87 0.68
N GLY A 163 3.56 10.33 0.06
CA GLY A 163 4.50 11.11 -0.75
C GLY A 163 3.84 11.78 -1.95
N VAL A 164 3.07 11.03 -2.75
CA VAL A 164 2.36 11.58 -3.91
C VAL A 164 1.37 12.67 -3.48
N THR A 165 0.66 12.47 -2.36
CA THR A 165 -0.28 13.47 -1.83
C THR A 165 0.45 14.74 -1.45
N LEU A 166 1.53 14.64 -0.66
CA LEU A 166 2.34 15.81 -0.27
C LEU A 166 2.93 16.53 -1.48
N SER A 167 3.45 15.80 -2.46
CA SER A 167 4.02 16.38 -3.69
C SER A 167 3.00 17.15 -4.56
N ARG A 168 1.70 16.99 -4.30
CA ARG A 168 0.64 17.77 -4.96
C ARG A 168 0.22 18.99 -4.15
N LEU A 169 0.58 19.04 -2.87
CA LEU A 169 0.27 20.13 -1.97
C LEU A 169 1.42 21.14 -1.92
N ILE A 170 2.65 20.64 -1.84
CA ILE A 170 3.86 21.44 -1.66
C ILE A 170 4.91 21.14 -2.74
N ASP A 171 5.69 22.14 -3.11
CA ASP A 171 6.92 21.95 -3.87
C ASP A 171 8.03 21.48 -2.92
N ILE A 172 8.36 20.19 -3.03
CA ILE A 172 9.37 19.54 -2.17
C ILE A 172 10.78 19.95 -2.62
N ARG A 173 10.95 20.43 -3.85
CA ARG A 173 12.26 20.73 -4.46
C ARG A 173 12.73 22.15 -4.17
N SER A 174 11.83 23.08 -3.95
CA SER A 174 12.15 24.50 -3.74
C SER A 174 12.80 24.74 -2.37
N GLU A 175 13.77 25.67 -2.29
CA GLU A 175 14.45 25.98 -1.02
C GLU A 175 13.48 26.47 0.07
N SER A 176 12.42 27.19 -0.30
CA SER A 176 11.29 27.50 0.60
C SER A 176 10.13 26.52 0.35
N LEU A 177 9.39 26.15 1.40
CA LEU A 177 8.16 25.35 1.25
C LEU A 177 7.07 26.24 0.62
N THR A 178 6.80 26.01 -0.66
CA THR A 178 5.76 26.73 -1.40
C THR A 178 4.68 25.77 -1.87
N ARG A 179 3.51 26.31 -2.21
CA ARG A 179 2.42 25.48 -2.75
C ARG A 179 2.83 24.93 -4.11
N ALA A 180 2.57 23.64 -4.35
CA ALA A 180 2.81 23.05 -5.66
C ALA A 180 1.98 23.76 -6.74
N ALA A 181 2.54 23.92 -7.93
CA ALA A 181 1.83 24.47 -9.07
C ALA A 181 0.57 23.63 -9.36
N ALA A 182 -0.56 24.30 -9.61
CA ALA A 182 -1.79 23.62 -9.93
C ALA A 182 -1.60 22.78 -11.21
N PRO A 183 -1.87 21.47 -11.18
CA PRO A 183 -1.74 20.64 -12.37
C PRO A 183 -2.76 21.11 -13.42
N LYS A 184 -2.37 21.07 -14.70
CA LYS A 184 -3.32 21.26 -15.80
C LYS A 184 -4.41 20.19 -15.69
N LYS A 185 -5.66 20.60 -15.90
CA LYS A 185 -6.81 19.69 -15.86
C LYS A 185 -6.62 18.64 -16.97
N ALA A 186 -6.57 17.37 -16.58
CA ALA A 186 -6.52 16.28 -17.54
C ALA A 186 -7.87 16.15 -18.29
N PRO A 187 -7.86 15.74 -19.56
CA PRO A 187 -9.10 15.41 -20.29
C PRO A 187 -9.93 14.35 -19.56
N ASP A 188 -11.26 14.44 -19.64
CA ASP A 188 -12.17 13.54 -18.92
C ASP A 188 -11.88 12.07 -19.25
N LEU A 189 -11.61 11.76 -20.53
CA LEU A 189 -11.27 10.41 -20.98
C LEU A 189 -9.94 9.89 -20.40
N ALA A 190 -8.94 10.77 -20.27
CA ALA A 190 -7.67 10.43 -19.64
C ALA A 190 -7.85 10.13 -18.14
N VAL A 191 -8.73 10.90 -17.48
CA VAL A 191 -9.11 10.66 -16.07
C VAL A 191 -9.77 9.30 -15.93
N LEU A 192 -10.73 8.97 -16.81
CA LEU A 192 -11.41 7.66 -16.81
C LEU A 192 -10.42 6.50 -16.96
N PHE A 193 -9.57 6.53 -17.99
CA PHE A 193 -8.58 5.47 -18.21
C PHE A 193 -7.60 5.36 -17.04
N SER A 194 -7.12 6.48 -16.50
CA SER A 194 -6.25 6.45 -15.31
C SER A 194 -6.97 5.91 -14.07
N GLY A 195 -8.29 6.11 -13.97
CA GLY A 195 -9.14 5.57 -12.91
C GLY A 195 -9.29 4.07 -13.03
N ILE A 196 -9.60 3.56 -14.23
CA ILE A 196 -9.70 2.12 -14.52
C ILE A 196 -8.36 1.43 -14.23
N ALA A 197 -7.24 2.02 -14.65
CA ALA A 197 -5.92 1.47 -14.39
C ALA A 197 -5.65 1.27 -12.90
N LYS A 198 -5.94 2.29 -12.07
CA LYS A 198 -5.76 2.23 -10.61
C LYS A 198 -6.73 1.24 -9.97
N ALA A 199 -7.98 1.22 -10.41
CA ALA A 199 -9.00 0.31 -9.90
C ALA A 199 -8.62 -1.15 -10.18
N ALA A 200 -8.14 -1.46 -11.38
CA ALA A 200 -7.67 -2.79 -11.75
C ALA A 200 -6.48 -3.22 -10.89
N ALA A 201 -5.47 -2.35 -10.73
CA ALA A 201 -4.32 -2.62 -9.88
C ALA A 201 -4.73 -2.85 -8.42
N ALA A 202 -5.58 -1.99 -7.87
CA ALA A 202 -6.06 -2.14 -6.49
C ALA A 202 -6.89 -3.42 -6.30
N THR A 203 -7.75 -3.75 -7.25
CA THR A 203 -8.58 -4.96 -7.19
C THR A 203 -7.72 -6.22 -7.21
N ALA A 204 -6.70 -6.28 -8.07
CA ALA A 204 -5.78 -7.41 -8.10
C ALA A 204 -5.02 -7.55 -6.77
N VAL A 205 -4.44 -6.46 -6.26
CA VAL A 205 -3.75 -6.48 -4.95
C VAL A 205 -4.67 -6.92 -3.82
N ILE A 206 -5.90 -6.40 -3.74
CA ILE A 206 -6.87 -6.78 -2.70
C ILE A 206 -7.25 -8.26 -2.83
N THR A 207 -7.51 -8.72 -4.06
CA THR A 207 -7.88 -10.11 -4.33
C THR A 207 -6.75 -11.05 -3.98
N ASP A 208 -5.52 -10.76 -4.41
CA ASP A 208 -4.33 -11.57 -4.11
C ASP A 208 -4.02 -11.57 -2.61
N THR A 209 -4.17 -10.43 -1.95
CA THR A 209 -4.06 -10.34 -0.48
C THR A 209 -5.09 -11.26 0.17
N ALA A 210 -6.35 -11.21 -0.24
CA ALA A 210 -7.38 -12.09 0.30
C ALA A 210 -7.12 -13.58 0.00
N LEU A 211 -6.68 -13.91 -1.22
CA LEU A 211 -6.34 -15.28 -1.63
C LEU A 211 -5.21 -15.88 -0.79
N VAL A 212 -4.18 -15.07 -0.50
CA VAL A 212 -3.07 -15.50 0.34
C VAL A 212 -3.49 -15.54 1.81
N PHE A 213 -3.93 -14.42 2.38
CA PHE A 213 -4.19 -14.31 3.83
C PHE A 213 -5.31 -15.21 4.32
N SER A 214 -6.35 -15.48 3.51
CA SER A 214 -7.41 -16.43 3.90
C SER A 214 -6.90 -17.85 4.10
N LYS A 215 -5.73 -18.19 3.53
CA LYS A 215 -5.07 -19.48 3.69
C LYS A 215 -4.02 -19.49 4.78
N LEU A 216 -3.59 -18.33 5.26
CA LEU A 216 -2.62 -18.20 6.35
C LEU A 216 -3.28 -18.14 7.73
N GLN A 217 -4.59 -18.41 7.83
CA GLN A 217 -5.30 -18.52 9.09
C GLN A 217 -5.63 -19.99 9.36
N ASN A 218 -5.24 -20.47 10.54
CA ASN A 218 -5.60 -21.80 10.99
C ASN A 218 -7.13 -21.89 11.13
N ALA A 219 -7.74 -22.91 10.52
CA ALA A 219 -9.19 -23.04 10.47
C ALA A 219 -9.84 -23.32 11.84
N GLU A 220 -9.09 -23.86 12.80
CA GLU A 220 -9.57 -24.23 14.13
C GLU A 220 -9.35 -23.10 15.15
N THR A 221 -8.19 -22.43 15.10
CA THR A 221 -7.81 -21.40 16.08
C THR A 221 -8.01 -19.98 15.58
N GLY A 222 -8.13 -19.76 14.27
CA GLY A 222 -8.12 -18.44 13.64
C GLY A 222 -6.77 -17.71 13.70
N GLU A 223 -5.75 -18.34 14.27
CA GLU A 223 -4.41 -17.75 14.41
C GLU A 223 -3.66 -17.76 13.08
N PHE A 224 -2.72 -16.82 12.93
CA PHE A 224 -1.84 -16.76 11.77
C PHE A 224 -0.90 -17.97 11.76
N ASP A 225 -1.06 -18.85 10.77
CA ASP A 225 -0.17 -19.97 10.50
C ASP A 225 0.34 -19.93 9.06
N ILE A 226 1.51 -19.33 8.94
CA ILE A 226 2.26 -19.20 7.70
C ILE A 226 2.68 -20.53 7.08
N ARG A 227 2.68 -21.65 7.82
CA ARG A 227 3.01 -22.98 7.24
C ARG A 227 1.96 -23.43 6.23
N LEU A 228 0.75 -22.89 6.34
CA LEU A 228 -0.36 -23.13 5.41
C LEU A 228 -0.19 -22.42 4.05
N ILE A 229 0.89 -21.67 3.85
CA ILE A 229 1.23 -21.02 2.58
C ILE A 229 1.28 -21.97 1.37
N SER A 230 1.56 -23.25 1.61
CA SER A 230 1.53 -24.29 0.58
C SER A 230 0.12 -24.60 0.06
N SER A 231 -0.92 -24.20 0.80
CA SER A 231 -2.33 -24.35 0.42
C SER A 231 -2.87 -23.19 -0.42
N VAL A 232 -2.05 -22.16 -0.67
CA VAL A 232 -2.40 -21.04 -1.56
C VAL A 232 -2.45 -21.53 -3.00
N ASP A 233 -3.50 -21.15 -3.73
CA ASP A 233 -3.61 -21.37 -5.18
C ASP A 233 -2.70 -20.39 -5.93
N TRP A 234 -1.42 -20.76 -6.05
CA TRP A 234 -0.40 -19.97 -6.74
C TRP A 234 -0.70 -19.71 -8.22
N PRO A 235 -1.26 -20.67 -8.99
CA PRO A 235 -1.74 -20.40 -10.34
C PRO A 235 -2.80 -19.29 -10.39
N LEU A 236 -3.81 -19.34 -9.51
CA LEU A 236 -4.85 -18.31 -9.46
C LEU A 236 -4.29 -16.95 -9.04
N PHE A 237 -3.46 -16.91 -7.99
CA PHE A 237 -2.74 -15.69 -7.56
C PHE A 237 -1.97 -15.08 -8.74
N SER A 238 -1.18 -15.90 -9.45
CA SER A 238 -0.36 -15.43 -10.57
C SER A 238 -1.22 -14.90 -11.72
N ALA A 239 -2.36 -15.56 -11.98
CA ALA A 239 -3.30 -15.14 -13.02
C ALA A 239 -3.98 -13.81 -12.67
N VAL A 240 -4.44 -13.62 -11.42
CA VAL A 240 -5.06 -12.38 -10.94
C VAL A 240 -4.05 -11.24 -10.96
N ALA A 241 -2.84 -11.46 -10.43
CA ALA A 241 -1.76 -10.49 -10.44
C ALA A 241 -1.42 -10.03 -11.87
N LEU A 242 -1.22 -10.98 -12.79
CA LEU A 242 -0.89 -10.69 -14.18
C LEU A 242 -2.04 -9.98 -14.91
N ALA A 243 -3.27 -10.44 -14.75
CA ALA A 243 -4.43 -9.80 -15.36
C ALA A 243 -4.60 -8.36 -14.87
N GLY A 244 -4.49 -8.13 -13.56
CA GLY A 244 -4.53 -6.81 -12.96
C GLY A 244 -3.44 -5.89 -13.50
N LEU A 245 -2.20 -6.40 -13.59
CA LEU A 245 -1.05 -5.65 -14.11
C LEU A 245 -1.21 -5.31 -15.60
N VAL A 246 -1.66 -6.27 -16.42
CA VAL A 246 -1.89 -6.06 -17.85
C VAL A 246 -2.98 -5.01 -18.07
N VAL A 247 -4.12 -5.12 -17.38
CA VAL A 247 -5.20 -4.13 -17.47
C VAL A 247 -4.72 -2.76 -16.98
N ALA A 248 -4.03 -2.71 -15.84
CA ALA A 248 -3.49 -1.46 -15.31
C ALA A 248 -2.48 -0.80 -16.26
N ALA A 249 -1.58 -1.58 -16.86
CA ALA A 249 -0.60 -1.10 -17.82
C ALA A 249 -1.27 -0.60 -19.10
N LEU A 250 -2.19 -1.38 -19.68
CA LEU A 250 -2.94 -1.01 -20.86
C LEU A 250 -3.67 0.32 -20.67
N PHE A 251 -4.47 0.44 -19.61
CA PHE A 251 -5.24 1.66 -19.35
C PHE A 251 -4.34 2.85 -18.95
N SER A 252 -3.18 2.60 -18.32
CA SER A 252 -2.18 3.65 -18.09
C SER A 252 -1.56 4.17 -19.38
N VAL A 253 -1.30 3.30 -20.36
CA VAL A 253 -0.83 3.69 -21.70
C VAL A 253 -1.91 4.45 -22.44
N LEU A 254 -3.16 3.96 -22.42
CA LEU A 254 -4.30 4.65 -23.03
C LEU A 254 -4.50 6.05 -22.44
N ALA A 255 -4.44 6.19 -21.11
CA ALA A 255 -4.56 7.48 -20.43
C ALA A 255 -3.49 8.50 -20.89
N LYS A 256 -2.25 8.03 -21.12
CA LYS A 256 -1.15 8.89 -21.63
C LYS A 256 -1.30 9.26 -23.10
N ARG A 257 -2.06 8.48 -23.88
CA ARG A 257 -2.30 8.73 -25.31
C ARG A 257 -3.49 9.64 -25.60
N VAL A 258 -4.27 10.03 -24.59
CA VAL A 258 -5.40 10.95 -24.77
C VAL A 258 -4.89 12.37 -25.11
N PRO A 259 -5.30 12.95 -26.25
CA PRO A 259 -4.95 14.33 -26.61
C PRO A 259 -5.45 15.35 -25.59
N GLN A 260 -4.68 16.41 -25.33
CA GLN A 260 -5.05 17.45 -24.36
C GLN A 260 -6.28 18.27 -24.76
N ASP A 261 -6.54 18.34 -26.06
CA ASP A 261 -7.65 19.03 -26.72
C ASP A 261 -8.89 18.13 -26.94
N SER A 262 -8.89 16.91 -26.39
CA SER A 262 -10.03 15.98 -26.45
C SER A 262 -11.34 16.65 -26.03
N ASP A 263 -12.34 16.59 -26.91
CA ASP A 263 -13.69 17.14 -26.75
C ASP A 263 -14.64 16.20 -25.97
N VAL A 264 -14.25 14.94 -25.78
CA VAL A 264 -15.01 13.93 -25.02
C VAL A 264 -15.26 14.40 -23.58
N SER A 265 -16.52 14.68 -23.24
CA SER A 265 -16.94 15.00 -21.87
C SER A 265 -17.67 13.84 -21.19
N LEU A 266 -17.22 13.47 -20.00
CA LEU A 266 -17.80 12.41 -19.17
C LEU A 266 -18.56 12.98 -17.97
N LYS A 267 -18.95 14.27 -18.02
CA LYS A 267 -19.66 14.96 -16.93
C LYS A 267 -20.93 14.21 -16.48
N ARG A 268 -21.67 13.61 -17.42
CA ARG A 268 -22.86 12.80 -17.13
C ARG A 268 -22.48 11.48 -16.44
N LEU A 269 -21.46 10.78 -16.94
CA LEU A 269 -20.95 9.55 -16.33
C LEU A 269 -20.50 9.79 -14.88
N PHE A 270 -19.62 10.76 -14.65
CA PHE A 270 -19.14 11.08 -13.28
C PHE A 270 -20.27 11.54 -12.35
N SER A 271 -21.33 12.13 -12.88
CA SER A 271 -22.51 12.47 -12.08
C SER A 271 -23.36 11.26 -11.69
N ALA A 272 -23.28 10.16 -12.44
CA ALA A 272 -24.01 8.91 -12.19
C ALA A 272 -23.23 7.91 -11.33
N ILE A 273 -21.89 7.97 -11.28
CA ILE A 273 -21.04 7.05 -10.49
C ILE A 273 -21.53 6.85 -9.05
N PRO A 274 -21.85 7.90 -8.26
CA PRO A 274 -22.31 7.69 -6.89
C PRO A 274 -23.57 6.83 -6.80
N LEU A 275 -24.50 6.98 -7.77
CA LEU A 275 -25.71 6.18 -7.83
C LEU A 275 -25.40 4.73 -8.20
N VAL A 276 -24.53 4.52 -9.20
CA VAL A 276 -24.11 3.17 -9.62
C VAL A 276 -23.38 2.43 -8.49
N LEU A 277 -22.52 3.13 -7.73
CA LEU A 277 -21.83 2.54 -6.58
C LEU A 277 -22.80 2.14 -5.46
N VAL A 278 -23.81 2.96 -5.18
CA VAL A 278 -24.85 2.61 -4.20
C VAL A 278 -25.64 1.40 -4.67
N LEU A 279 -26.09 1.37 -5.92
CA LEU A 279 -26.80 0.21 -6.48
C LEU A 279 -25.95 -1.07 -6.44
N ALA A 280 -24.65 -0.98 -6.76
CA ALA A 280 -23.74 -2.11 -6.67
C ALA A 280 -23.55 -2.61 -5.23
N ALA A 281 -23.43 -1.68 -4.26
CA ALA A 281 -23.35 -2.03 -2.84
C ALA A 281 -24.61 -2.76 -2.35
N GLU A 282 -25.81 -2.32 -2.78
CA GLU A 282 -27.07 -3.00 -2.45
C GLU A 282 -27.10 -4.45 -2.98
N VAL A 283 -26.63 -4.68 -4.21
CA VAL A 283 -26.55 -6.04 -4.78
C VAL A 283 -25.61 -6.92 -3.96
N VAL A 284 -24.48 -6.39 -3.51
CA VAL A 284 -23.53 -7.13 -2.65
C VAL A 284 -24.14 -7.43 -1.28
N ILE A 285 -24.83 -6.46 -0.66
CA ILE A 285 -25.54 -6.66 0.61
C ILE A 285 -26.62 -7.75 0.47
N ALA A 286 -27.41 -7.70 -0.60
CA ALA A 286 -28.42 -8.71 -0.88
C ALA A 286 -27.79 -10.10 -1.08
N ALA A 287 -26.69 -10.21 -1.83
CA ALA A 287 -25.96 -11.46 -2.02
C ALA A 287 -25.39 -12.01 -0.70
N PHE A 288 -24.85 -11.14 0.15
CA PHE A 288 -24.37 -11.50 1.48
C PHE A 288 -25.49 -12.06 2.36
N ILE A 289 -26.62 -11.35 2.45
CA ILE A 289 -27.80 -11.81 3.21
C ILE A 289 -28.27 -13.18 2.70
N VAL A 290 -28.37 -13.35 1.39
CA VAL A 290 -28.76 -14.63 0.78
C VAL A 290 -27.76 -15.74 1.13
N ASN A 291 -26.46 -15.47 1.12
CA ASN A 291 -25.45 -16.47 1.48
C ASN A 291 -25.52 -16.85 2.97
N THR A 292 -25.65 -15.88 3.87
CA THR A 292 -25.81 -16.13 5.31
C THR A 292 -27.07 -16.96 5.60
N LEU A 293 -28.17 -16.70 4.89
CA LEU A 293 -29.40 -17.50 5.04
C LEU A 293 -29.28 -18.91 4.45
N LYS A 294 -28.37 -19.14 3.48
CA LYS A 294 -28.09 -20.47 2.92
C LYS A 294 -27.26 -21.35 3.86
N GLU A 295 -26.43 -20.76 4.71
CA GLU A 295 -25.59 -21.46 5.68
C GLU A 295 -26.40 -21.99 6.89
N GLY A 296 -27.65 -21.56 7.07
CA GLY A 296 -28.57 -22.04 8.10
C GLY A 296 -29.38 -20.91 8.74
N ALA A 297 -30.10 -21.21 9.82
CA ALA A 297 -30.75 -20.17 10.61
C ALA A 297 -29.67 -19.30 11.31
N PRO A 298 -29.63 -17.98 11.08
CA PRO A 298 -28.60 -17.13 11.66
C PRO A 298 -28.75 -17.08 13.18
N ASP A 299 -27.62 -17.20 13.88
CA ASP A 299 -27.52 -16.96 15.31
C ASP A 299 -27.64 -15.45 15.64
N ALA A 300 -27.58 -15.08 16.92
CA ALA A 300 -27.74 -13.69 17.34
C ALA A 300 -26.72 -12.75 16.67
N GLU A 301 -25.49 -13.21 16.43
CA GLU A 301 -24.46 -12.45 15.74
C GLU A 301 -24.78 -12.30 14.24
N GLY A 302 -25.26 -13.36 13.58
CA GLY A 302 -25.74 -13.33 12.21
C GLY A 302 -26.93 -12.38 12.01
N ILE A 303 -27.88 -12.35 12.96
CA ILE A 303 -29.01 -11.41 12.95
C ILE A 303 -28.53 -9.96 13.05
N ILE A 304 -27.56 -9.68 13.94
CA ILE A 304 -26.97 -8.34 14.10
C ILE A 304 -26.25 -7.92 12.81
N LYS A 305 -25.45 -8.80 12.21
CA LYS A 305 -24.75 -8.53 10.94
C LYS A 305 -25.73 -8.19 9.81
N ILE A 306 -26.80 -8.97 9.67
CA ILE A 306 -27.86 -8.72 8.67
C ILE A 306 -28.54 -7.37 8.92
N ALA A 307 -28.93 -7.07 10.16
CA ALA A 307 -29.61 -5.84 10.52
C ALA A 307 -28.72 -4.59 10.26
N VAL A 308 -27.43 -4.67 10.60
CA VAL A 308 -26.46 -3.59 10.34
C VAL A 308 -26.25 -3.39 8.85
N SER A 309 -26.04 -4.46 8.07
CA SER A 309 -25.86 -4.37 6.62
C SER A 309 -27.08 -3.76 5.92
N ALA A 310 -28.30 -4.15 6.32
CA ALA A 310 -29.54 -3.59 5.78
C ALA A 310 -29.71 -2.09 6.12
N ALA A 311 -29.35 -1.69 7.34
CA ALA A 311 -29.40 -0.28 7.77
C ALA A 311 -28.41 0.59 6.98
N PHE A 312 -27.20 0.09 6.71
CA PHE A 312 -26.21 0.78 5.88
C PHE A 312 -26.70 0.96 4.43
N GLY A 313 -27.33 -0.06 3.85
CA GLY A 313 -27.94 0.04 2.51
C GLY A 313 -29.00 1.15 2.45
N ALA A 314 -29.98 1.11 3.35
CA ALA A 314 -31.04 2.11 3.42
C ALA A 314 -30.50 3.56 3.57
N ALA A 315 -29.46 3.75 4.38
CA ALA A 315 -28.80 5.05 4.55
C ALA A 315 -28.06 5.51 3.27
N ALA A 316 -27.36 4.61 2.58
CA ALA A 316 -26.66 4.90 1.34
C ALA A 316 -27.63 5.25 0.20
N ALA A 317 -28.73 4.52 0.07
CA ALA A 317 -29.82 4.81 -0.85
C ALA A 317 -30.46 6.17 -0.58
N GLY A 318 -30.77 6.48 0.69
CA GLY A 318 -31.31 7.78 1.10
C GLY A 318 -30.39 8.94 0.78
N PHE A 319 -29.08 8.79 1.01
CA PHE A 319 -28.08 9.81 0.67
C PHE A 319 -27.96 10.04 -0.85
N ALA A 320 -27.98 8.96 -1.65
CA ALA A 320 -27.95 9.05 -3.11
C ALA A 320 -29.19 9.74 -3.68
N VAL A 321 -30.39 9.37 -3.21
CA VAL A 321 -31.66 9.99 -3.61
C VAL A 321 -31.68 11.47 -3.25
N ARG A 322 -31.30 11.84 -2.03
CA ARG A 322 -31.22 13.24 -1.59
C ARG A 322 -30.25 14.05 -2.45
N ARG A 323 -29.05 13.50 -2.73
CA ARG A 323 -28.04 14.18 -3.56
C ARG A 323 -28.50 14.35 -5.01
N TYR A 324 -29.22 13.37 -5.55
CA TYR A 324 -29.80 13.44 -6.90
C TYR A 324 -30.92 14.48 -6.97
N ALA A 325 -31.83 14.50 -5.99
CA ALA A 325 -32.91 15.48 -5.88
C ALA A 325 -32.39 16.92 -5.78
N VAL A 326 -31.38 17.18 -4.93
CA VAL A 326 -30.75 18.51 -4.78
C VAL A 326 -30.06 18.97 -6.08
N LYS A 327 -29.38 18.07 -6.79
CA LYS A 327 -28.77 18.40 -8.09
C LYS A 327 -29.79 18.72 -9.19
N ARG A 328 -30.98 18.13 -9.13
CA ARG A 328 -32.07 18.40 -10.08
C ARG A 328 -32.75 19.73 -9.77
N ALA A 329 -32.95 20.05 -8.49
CA ALA A 329 -33.50 21.33 -8.05
C ALA A 329 -32.61 22.53 -8.45
N ASN A 330 -31.29 22.42 -8.37
CA ASN A 330 -30.36 23.49 -8.76
C ASN A 330 -30.13 23.64 -10.28
N ARG A 331 -30.91 22.94 -11.13
CA ARG A 331 -30.84 23.01 -12.60
C ARG A 331 -32.10 23.55 -13.25
N GLY A 332 -33.16 23.80 -12.48
CA GLY A 332 -34.32 24.59 -12.89
C GLY A 332 -34.15 26.03 -12.44
#